data_AF-A0A920NNX2-F1
#
_entry.id   AF-A0A920NNX2-F1
#
_cell.length_a   1.000
_cell.length_b   1.000
_cell.length_c   1.000
_cell.angle_alpha   90.00
_cell.angle_beta   90.00
_cell.angle_gamma   90.00
#
_symmetry.space_group_name_H-M   'P 1'
#
loop_
_entity.id
_entity.type
_entity.pdbx_description
1 polymer ?
#
loop_
_entity_poly.entity_id
_entity_poly.type
_entity_poly.pdbx_seq_one_letter_code
_entity_poly.pdbx_strand_id
1 'polypeptide(L)'
;MMITVIGIALMNTENFYFKSPAAEIAGRITKSDQIRIFHEHILVKEPKTSERTPWHHDQPYYCVDGNQVCSIWLPLDPVPRKAGLEFIAGSHNPGKNVYAKKIPN
;
A
#
# COMPACT_ATOMS: atom_id res chain seq x y z
N MET A 1 3.73 -8.78 2.14
CA MET A 1 4.39 -7.48 1.85
C MET A 1 3.26 -6.49 1.71
N MET A 2 3.10 -5.58 2.68
CA MET A 2 2.08 -4.54 2.60
C MET A 2 2.75 -3.35 1.95
N ILE A 3 2.34 -3.11 0.74
CA ILE A 3 2.51 -1.85 0.07
C ILE A 3 1.13 -1.81 -0.65
N THR A 4 0.31 -0.74 -0.62
CA THR A 4 -0.93 -0.55 -1.43
C THR A 4 -0.73 0.63 -2.39
N VAL A 5 -1.23 0.60 -3.64
CA VAL A 5 -1.18 1.78 -4.54
C VAL A 5 -2.20 2.76 -4.01
N ILE A 6 -1.72 3.72 -3.22
CA ILE A 6 -2.54 4.75 -2.63
C ILE A 6 -2.04 6.07 -3.21
N GLY A 7 -2.84 6.64 -4.10
CA GLY A 7 -2.70 7.99 -4.61
C GLY A 7 -2.17 8.10 -6.03
N ILE A 8 -3.08 8.31 -7.01
CA ILE A 8 -2.78 9.12 -8.19
C ILE A 8 -3.95 10.06 -8.46
N ALA A 9 -3.87 11.27 -7.95
CA ALA A 9 -4.63 12.40 -8.45
C ALA A 9 -3.62 13.35 -9.09
N LEU A 10 -3.88 13.66 -10.37
CA LEU A 10 -3.21 14.66 -11.21
C LEU A 10 -1.96 14.23 -12.01
N MET A 11 -1.40 13.03 -11.86
CA MET A 11 -0.45 12.48 -12.85
C MET A 11 -1.18 11.66 -13.91
N ASN A 12 -0.76 11.77 -15.17
CA ASN A 12 -1.14 10.79 -16.19
C ASN A 12 -0.67 9.40 -15.70
N THR A 13 -1.61 8.57 -15.28
CA THR A 13 -1.38 7.26 -14.65
C THR A 13 -0.51 6.37 -15.54
N GLU A 14 -0.64 6.49 -16.87
CA GLU A 14 0.18 5.79 -17.85
C GLU A 14 1.67 6.10 -17.69
N ASN A 15 2.05 7.36 -17.46
CA ASN A 15 3.45 7.71 -17.23
C ASN A 15 3.96 7.09 -15.93
N PHE A 16 3.14 7.03 -14.88
CA PHE A 16 3.54 6.36 -13.65
C PHE A 16 3.73 4.86 -13.89
N TYR A 17 2.80 4.20 -14.57
CA TYR A 17 2.87 2.76 -14.81
C TYR A 17 4.01 2.34 -15.71
N PHE A 18 4.26 3.07 -16.79
CA PHE A 18 5.18 2.62 -17.83
C PHE A 18 6.50 3.38 -17.89
N LYS A 19 6.58 4.59 -17.30
CA LYS A 19 7.77 5.44 -17.38
C LYS A 19 8.44 5.73 -16.04
N SER A 20 7.82 5.35 -14.92
CA SER A 20 8.42 5.48 -13.60
C SER A 20 9.15 4.19 -13.19
N PRO A 21 10.03 4.24 -12.17
CA PRO A 21 10.70 3.05 -11.66
C PRO A 21 9.79 2.14 -10.81
N ALA A 22 8.49 2.43 -10.69
CA ALA A 22 7.55 1.68 -9.85
C ALA A 22 7.56 0.18 -10.12
N ALA A 23 7.46 -0.22 -11.39
CA ALA A 23 7.46 -1.64 -11.78
C ALA A 23 8.81 -2.32 -11.49
N GLU A 24 9.93 -1.62 -11.72
CA GLU A 24 11.28 -2.15 -11.42
C GLU A 24 11.45 -2.39 -9.91
N ILE A 25 11.07 -1.41 -9.09
CA ILE A 25 11.15 -1.51 -7.63
C ILE A 25 10.28 -2.66 -7.13
N ALA A 26 9.02 -2.75 -7.59
CA ALA A 26 8.13 -3.85 -7.23
C ALA A 26 8.66 -5.22 -7.68
N GLY A 27 9.24 -5.31 -8.88
CA GLY A 27 9.89 -6.52 -9.40
C GLY A 27 11.03 -6.98 -8.51
N ARG A 28 11.90 -6.07 -8.07
CA ARG A 28 13.02 -6.39 -7.18
C ARG A 28 12.57 -6.86 -5.80
N ILE A 29 11.53 -6.26 -5.22
CA ILE A 29 11.05 -6.66 -3.89
C ILE A 29 10.28 -8.00 -3.96
N THR A 30 9.45 -8.19 -4.97
CA THR A 30 8.69 -9.45 -5.20
C THR A 30 9.54 -10.58 -5.80
N LYS A 31 10.75 -10.28 -6.28
CA LYS A 31 11.62 -11.18 -7.04
C LYS A 31 10.91 -11.76 -8.27
N SER A 32 10.25 -10.88 -9.04
CA SER A 32 9.48 -11.26 -10.21
C SER A 32 10.05 -10.61 -11.47
N ASP A 33 10.06 -11.33 -12.59
CA ASP A 33 10.49 -10.82 -13.89
C ASP A 33 9.43 -9.92 -14.56
N GLN A 34 8.18 -10.02 -14.11
CA GLN A 34 7.06 -9.22 -14.61
C GLN A 34 6.19 -8.73 -13.46
N ILE A 35 5.68 -7.50 -13.60
CA ILE A 35 4.72 -6.89 -12.68
C ILE A 35 3.47 -6.53 -13.46
N ARG A 36 2.31 -6.77 -12.86
CA ARG A 36 1.00 -6.41 -13.41
C ARG A 36 0.27 -5.51 -12.41
N ILE A 37 -0.38 -4.47 -12.91
CA ILE A 37 -1.28 -3.67 -12.10
C ILE A 37 -2.52 -4.52 -11.81
N PHE A 38 -2.83 -4.68 -10.52
CA PHE A 38 -4.01 -5.40 -10.06
C PHE A 38 -5.16 -4.44 -9.73
N HIS A 39 -4.88 -3.37 -9.00
CA HIS A 39 -5.87 -2.38 -8.57
C HIS A 39 -5.18 -1.06 -8.21
N GLU A 40 -5.87 0.07 -8.42
CA GLU A 40 -5.48 1.40 -7.96
C GLU A 40 -6.65 2.05 -7.20
N HIS A 41 -6.34 2.91 -6.23
CA HIS A 41 -7.34 3.81 -5.65
C HIS A 41 -6.73 5.13 -5.19
N ILE A 42 -7.59 6.14 -5.10
CA ILE A 42 -7.26 7.44 -4.52
C ILE A 42 -7.90 7.50 -3.13
N LEU A 43 -7.11 7.84 -2.12
CA LEU A 43 -7.59 8.05 -0.76
C LEU A 43 -7.45 9.53 -0.40
N VAL A 44 -8.55 10.14 0.03
CA VAL A 44 -8.59 11.50 0.54
C VAL A 44 -9.03 11.46 1.99
N LYS A 45 -8.29 12.15 2.87
CA LYS A 45 -8.70 12.39 4.26
C LYS A 45 -8.93 13.87 4.45
N GLU A 46 -10.18 14.26 4.63
CA GLU A 46 -10.55 15.65 4.87
C GLU A 46 -9.94 16.17 6.18
N PRO A 47 -9.59 17.47 6.26
CA PRO A 47 -9.17 18.09 7.51
C PRO A 47 -10.17 17.84 8.63
N LYS A 48 -9.68 17.62 9.85
CA LYS A 48 -10.47 17.34 11.06
C LYS A 48 -11.14 15.96 11.11
N THR A 49 -10.83 15.06 10.17
CA THR A 49 -11.20 13.64 10.31
C THR A 49 -10.42 13.04 11.49
N SER A 50 -11.14 12.59 12.54
CA SER A 50 -10.56 11.92 13.72
C SER A 50 -10.28 10.44 13.50
N GLU A 51 -10.95 9.83 12.53
CA GLU A 51 -10.93 8.38 12.35
C GLU A 51 -9.58 7.90 11.80
N ARG A 52 -8.85 7.15 12.63
CA ARG A 52 -7.64 6.45 12.21
C ARG A 52 -8.00 5.25 11.34
N THR A 53 -7.20 4.99 10.32
CA THR A 53 -7.31 3.75 9.57
C THR A 53 -6.92 2.59 10.50
N PRO A 54 -7.81 1.63 10.78
CA PRO A 54 -7.52 0.55 11.71
C PRO A 54 -6.41 -0.35 11.17
N TRP A 55 -5.68 -1.03 12.05
CA TRP A 55 -4.67 -2.00 11.64
C TRP A 55 -5.31 -3.16 10.87
N HIS A 56 -4.78 -3.43 9.69
CA HIS A 56 -5.23 -4.52 8.83
C HIS A 56 -4.07 -5.04 7.99
N HIS A 57 -4.31 -6.19 7.36
CA HIS A 57 -3.57 -6.66 6.20
C HIS A 57 -4.45 -6.42 4.97
N ASP A 58 -3.85 -6.14 3.82
CA ASP A 58 -4.59 -5.93 2.57
C ASP A 58 -5.13 -7.23 1.97
N GLN A 59 -4.38 -8.33 2.16
CA GLN A 59 -4.64 -9.64 1.55
C GLN A 59 -6.09 -10.15 1.67
N PRO A 60 -6.79 -10.01 2.82
CA PRO A 60 -8.18 -10.43 2.95
C PRO A 60 -9.18 -9.68 2.04
N TYR A 61 -8.80 -8.53 1.50
CA TYR A 61 -9.64 -7.72 0.61
C TYR A 61 -9.41 -8.03 -0.88
N TYR A 62 -8.45 -8.89 -1.21
CA TYR A 62 -8.08 -9.18 -2.60
C TYR A 62 -8.59 -10.55 -3.05
N CYS A 63 -8.94 -10.65 -4.33
CA CYS A 63 -9.35 -11.90 -4.99
C CYS A 63 -8.16 -12.70 -5.57
N VAL A 64 -6.94 -12.35 -5.17
CA VAL A 64 -5.69 -13.04 -5.57
C VAL A 64 -5.00 -13.55 -4.32
N ASP A 65 -4.39 -14.73 -4.37
CA ASP A 65 -3.61 -15.31 -3.28
C ASP A 65 -2.11 -15.32 -3.64
N GLY A 66 -1.25 -15.41 -2.63
CA GLY A 66 0.19 -15.55 -2.77
C GLY A 66 1.00 -14.46 -2.06
N ASN A 67 2.33 -14.58 -2.18
CA ASN A 67 3.28 -13.72 -1.45
C ASN A 67 3.98 -12.69 -2.36
N GLN A 68 3.67 -12.67 -3.66
CA GLN A 68 4.28 -11.80 -4.66
C GLN A 68 3.41 -10.57 -4.96
N VAL A 69 2.79 -10.01 -3.91
CA VAL A 69 1.96 -8.81 -3.99
C VAL A 69 2.70 -7.65 -3.32
N CYS A 70 2.83 -6.56 -4.06
CA CYS A 70 3.42 -5.28 -3.67
C CYS A 70 2.53 -4.20 -4.27
N SER A 71 2.22 -3.14 -3.54
CA SER A 71 1.43 -2.04 -4.10
C SER A 71 1.88 -0.66 -3.57
N ILE A 72 1.87 0.47 -4.26
CA ILE A 72 2.79 1.59 -3.89
C ILE A 72 2.10 2.80 -3.22
N TRP A 73 2.36 3.07 -1.92
CA TRP A 73 1.77 4.25 -1.27
C TRP A 73 2.54 5.52 -1.69
N LEU A 74 1.87 6.42 -2.41
CA LEU A 74 2.47 7.62 -2.99
C LEU A 74 1.72 8.87 -2.48
N PRO A 75 2.32 9.67 -1.59
CA PRO A 75 1.71 10.92 -1.15
C PRO A 75 1.73 11.94 -2.30
N LEU A 76 0.56 12.50 -2.62
CA LEU A 76 0.41 13.55 -3.63
C LEU A 76 0.60 14.96 -3.05
N ASP A 77 0.42 15.08 -1.74
CA ASP A 77 0.62 16.28 -0.94
C ASP A 77 1.56 15.96 0.23
N PRO A 78 2.20 16.97 0.85
CA PRO A 78 2.96 16.77 2.08
C PRO A 78 2.10 16.12 3.18
N VAL A 79 2.53 14.94 3.66
CA VAL A 79 1.81 14.22 4.73
C VAL A 79 2.52 14.42 6.07
N PRO A 80 1.87 15.00 7.10
CA PRO A 80 2.48 15.17 8.41
C PRO A 80 2.70 13.80 9.07
N ARG A 81 3.76 13.65 9.88
CA ARG A 81 4.12 12.37 10.52
C ARG A 81 2.96 11.67 11.23
N LYS A 82 2.11 12.42 11.93
CA LYS A 82 0.94 11.91 12.65
C LYS A 82 -0.16 11.30 11.77
N ALA A 83 -0.12 11.60 10.47
CA ALA A 83 -1.06 11.09 9.46
C ALA A 83 -0.35 10.19 8.43
N GLY A 84 0.96 9.93 8.62
CA GLY A 84 1.74 9.08 7.74
C GLY A 84 1.36 7.61 7.87
N LEU A 85 1.75 6.83 6.86
CA LEU A 85 1.56 5.39 6.88
C LEU A 85 2.48 4.74 7.93
N GLU A 86 1.95 3.75 8.65
CA GLU A 86 2.65 3.02 9.69
C GLU A 86 2.68 1.53 9.38
N PHE A 87 3.78 0.87 9.77
CA PHE A 87 4.01 -0.54 9.51
C PHE A 87 4.51 -1.25 10.76
N ILE A 88 4.10 -2.51 10.92
CA ILE A 88 4.68 -3.42 11.92
C ILE A 88 5.74 -4.28 11.22
N ALA A 89 7.00 -4.09 11.60
CA ALA A 89 8.10 -4.85 11.02
C ALA A 89 7.88 -6.37 11.17
N GLY A 90 8.03 -7.10 10.06
CA GLY A 90 7.89 -8.56 10.03
C GLY A 90 6.46 -9.10 10.10
N SER A 91 5.41 -8.26 10.13
CA SER A 91 4.00 -8.72 10.12
C SER A 91 3.61 -9.45 8.84
N HIS A 92 4.36 -9.27 7.75
CA HIS A 92 4.13 -9.92 6.47
C HIS A 92 4.51 -11.41 6.43
N ASN A 93 5.17 -11.92 7.47
CA ASN A 93 5.54 -13.34 7.51
C ASN A 93 4.31 -14.21 7.78
N PRO A 94 4.18 -15.38 7.12
CA PRO A 94 3.09 -16.31 7.37
C PRO A 94 2.91 -16.63 8.87
N GLY A 95 1.66 -16.69 9.32
CA GLY A 95 1.31 -16.98 10.72
C GLY A 95 1.36 -15.78 11.68
N LYS A 96 1.85 -14.61 11.24
CA LYS A 96 1.83 -13.36 12.03
C LYS A 96 0.65 -12.47 11.65
N ASN A 97 -0.56 -12.97 11.85
CA ASN A 97 -1.76 -12.19 11.59
C ASN A 97 -1.96 -11.15 12.70
N VAL A 98 -1.87 -9.88 12.32
CA VAL A 98 -2.12 -8.75 13.19
C VAL A 98 -3.42 -8.10 12.75
N TYR A 99 -4.38 -8.06 13.66
CA TYR A 99 -5.71 -7.50 13.42
C TYR A 99 -5.91 -6.30 14.36
N ALA A 100 -6.73 -5.34 13.94
CA ALA A 100 -7.07 -4.13 14.70
C ALA A 100 -7.31 -4.36 16.21
N LYS A 101 -7.98 -5.46 16.58
CA LYS A 101 -8.28 -5.78 17.99
C LYS A 101 -7.05 -6.07 18.85
N LYS A 102 -5.89 -6.36 18.26
CA LYS A 102 -4.68 -6.81 18.97
C LYS A 102 -3.63 -5.72 19.18
N ILE A 103 -3.79 -4.54 18.58
CA ILE A 103 -2.80 -3.46 18.69
C ILE A 103 -3.51 -2.23 19.28
N PRO A 104 -3.13 -1.78 20.49
CA PRO A 104 -3.67 -0.56 21.05
C PRO A 104 -3.30 0.64 20.17
N ASN A 105 -4.21 1.62 20.10
CA ASN A 105 -4.06 2.81 19.27
C ASN A 105 -2.92 3.70 19.75
#